data_AF-A0A9P4IQW4-F1
#
_entry.id   AF-A0A9P4IQW4-F1
#
_cell.length_a   1.000
_cell.length_b   1.000
_cell.length_c   1.000
_cell.angle_alpha   90.00
_cell.angle_beta   90.00
_cell.angle_gamma   90.00
#
_symmetry.space_group_name_H-M   'P 1'
#
loop_
_entity.id
_entity.type
_entity.pdbx_description
1 polymer ?
#
loop_
_entity_poly.entity_id
_entity_poly.type
_entity_poly.pdbx_seq_one_letter_code
_entity_poly.pdbx_strand_id
1 'polypeptide(L)'
;PKLAQSRSKSDFFKHLGWSEKNEGHKRLYNLMKDEASEARKALSADRSNLNAEARNDSKVRPPYSSSQMTETALYNEVMLIWRNASPETQQVYDYGRTHEQGNVDNWIIRWVLW
;
A
#
# COMPACT_ATOMS: atom_id res chain seq x y z
N PRO A 1 -10.35 10.57 -7.42
CA PRO A 1 -9.93 9.53 -8.40
C PRO A 1 -8.67 8.79 -7.92
N LYS A 2 -8.59 7.47 -8.07
CA LYS A 2 -7.42 6.65 -7.69
C LYS A 2 -6.22 6.97 -8.59
N LEU A 3 -5.03 7.12 -8.00
CA LEU A 3 -3.78 7.27 -8.75
C LEU A 3 -3.22 5.88 -9.11
N ALA A 4 -2.78 5.70 -10.35
CA ALA A 4 -2.13 4.47 -10.76
C ALA A 4 -0.76 4.30 -10.07
N GLN A 5 -0.39 3.07 -9.69
CA GLN A 5 0.87 2.76 -9.01
C GLN A 5 2.12 3.11 -9.84
N SER A 6 2.01 3.10 -11.17
CA SER A 6 3.12 3.48 -12.07
C SER A 6 3.44 4.98 -12.09
N ARG A 7 2.65 5.80 -11.39
CA ARG A 7 2.84 7.26 -11.34
C ARG A 7 4.02 7.62 -10.44
N SER A 8 4.59 8.80 -10.67
CA SER A 8 5.74 9.26 -9.91
C SER A 8 5.36 9.72 -8.50
N LYS A 9 6.34 9.79 -7.59
CA LYS A 9 6.18 10.48 -6.29
C LYS A 9 5.66 11.91 -6.47
N SER A 10 6.12 12.62 -7.51
CA SER A 10 5.67 13.99 -7.77
C SER A 10 4.17 14.04 -8.09
N ASP A 11 3.68 13.08 -8.89
CA ASP A 11 2.26 12.98 -9.20
C ASP A 11 1.44 12.64 -7.95
N PHE A 12 1.95 11.74 -7.12
CA PHE A 12 1.33 11.41 -5.83
C PHE A 12 1.22 12.64 -4.91
N PHE A 13 2.31 13.41 -4.78
CA PHE A 13 2.30 14.64 -4.00
C PHE A 13 1.30 15.65 -4.56
N LYS A 14 1.31 15.89 -5.88
CA LYS A 14 0.35 16.79 -6.53
C LYS A 14 -1.09 16.36 -6.29
N HIS A 15 -1.37 15.06 -6.36
CA HIS A 15 -2.71 14.51 -6.16
C HIS A 15 -3.23 14.70 -4.72
N LEU A 16 -2.32 14.78 -3.74
CA LEU A 16 -2.63 15.12 -2.34
C LEU A 16 -2.60 16.63 -2.07
N GLY A 17 -2.32 17.47 -3.07
CA GLY A 17 -2.08 18.91 -2.86
C GLY A 17 -0.79 19.21 -2.11
N TRP A 18 0.14 18.25 -2.06
CA TRP A 18 1.41 18.34 -1.35
C TRP A 18 2.51 18.91 -2.24
N SER A 19 3.57 19.37 -1.56
CA SER A 19 4.76 19.94 -2.17
C SER A 19 6.00 19.17 -1.73
N GLU A 20 6.82 18.77 -2.69
CA GLU A 20 8.13 18.15 -2.44
C GLU A 20 9.15 19.12 -1.84
N LYS A 21 8.84 20.41 -1.72
CA LYS A 21 9.68 21.39 -1.01
C LYS A 21 9.26 21.58 0.45
N ASN A 22 8.13 21.00 0.86
CA ASN A 22 7.64 21.09 2.23
C ASN A 22 8.14 19.89 3.04
N GLU A 23 8.93 20.16 4.08
CA GLU A 23 9.52 19.12 4.94
C GLU A 23 8.47 18.31 5.71
N GLY A 24 7.33 18.91 6.06
CA GLY A 24 6.22 18.21 6.71
C GLY A 24 5.60 17.14 5.80
N HIS A 25 5.35 17.47 4.52
CA HIS A 25 4.85 16.49 3.55
C HIS A 25 5.87 15.38 3.28
N LYS A 26 7.16 15.70 3.22
CA LYS A 26 8.21 14.66 3.09
C LYS A 26 8.25 13.74 4.30
N ARG A 27 8.15 14.29 5.50
CA ARG A 27 8.13 13.51 6.75
C ARG A 27 6.92 12.57 6.77
N LEU A 28 5.72 13.08 6.49
CA LEU A 28 4.50 12.25 6.41
C LEU A 28 4.65 11.15 5.35
N TYR A 29 5.18 11.48 4.17
CA TYR A 29 5.45 10.48 3.14
C TYR A 29 6.43 9.39 3.59
N ASN A 30 7.50 9.75 4.31
CA ASN A 30 8.43 8.77 4.85
C ASN A 30 7.78 7.88 5.90
N LEU A 31 6.96 8.43 6.80
CA LEU A 31 6.18 7.64 7.76
C LEU A 31 5.26 6.63 7.06
N MET A 32 4.52 7.07 6.03
CA MET A 32 3.68 6.17 5.23
C MET A 32 4.51 5.06 4.55
N LYS A 33 5.71 5.39 4.06
CA LYS A 33 6.62 4.41 3.48
C LYS A 33 7.15 3.41 4.50
N ASP A 34 7.41 3.84 5.73
CA ASP A 34 7.90 2.96 6.79
C ASP A 34 6.81 1.95 7.19
N GLU A 35 5.58 2.43 7.42
CA GLU A 35 4.41 1.57 7.67
C GLU A 35 4.19 0.57 6.53
N ALA A 36 4.21 1.05 5.29
CA ALA A 36 4.07 0.19 4.12
C ALA A 36 5.24 -0.80 3.94
N SER A 37 6.46 -0.42 4.33
CA SER A 37 7.63 -1.30 4.27
C SER A 37 7.51 -2.48 5.23
N GLU A 38 7.04 -2.23 6.45
CA GLU A 38 6.82 -3.29 7.44
C GLU A 38 5.74 -4.28 6.98
N ALA A 39 4.61 -3.75 6.53
CA ALA A 39 3.52 -4.52 5.93
C ALA A 39 4.02 -5.38 4.75
N ARG A 40 4.74 -4.77 3.81
CA ARG A 40 5.28 -5.47 2.63
C ARG A 40 6.25 -6.59 3.02
N LYS A 41 7.06 -6.43 4.07
CA LYS A 41 7.96 -7.49 4.56
C LYS A 41 7.17 -8.71 5.03
N ALA A 42 6.13 -8.50 5.83
CA ALA A 42 5.27 -9.60 6.30
C ALA A 42 4.54 -10.27 5.13
N LEU A 43 3.91 -9.46 4.27
CA LEU A 43 3.12 -9.93 3.14
C LEU A 43 3.96 -10.73 2.12
N SER A 44 5.16 -10.26 1.80
CA SER A 44 6.07 -10.89 0.83
C SER A 44 6.84 -12.10 1.36
N ALA A 45 6.78 -12.37 2.67
CA ALA A 45 7.40 -13.55 3.27
C ALA A 45 6.45 -14.75 3.37
N ASP A 46 5.14 -14.52 3.46
CA ASP A 46 4.16 -15.58 3.67
C ASP A 46 3.58 -16.14 2.36
N ARG A 47 3.83 -17.43 2.12
CA ARG A 47 3.37 -18.18 0.94
C ARG A 47 1.84 -18.33 0.90
N SER A 48 1.16 -18.19 2.05
CA SER A 48 -0.30 -18.24 2.15
C SER A 48 -0.98 -17.04 1.47
N ASN A 49 -0.23 -15.97 1.18
CA ASN A 49 -0.71 -14.79 0.45
C ASN A 49 -0.68 -14.96 -1.08
N LEU A 50 0.04 -15.97 -1.58
CA LEU A 50 0.21 -16.20 -3.00
C LEU A 50 -1.07 -16.66 -3.69
N ASN A 51 -1.25 -16.27 -4.94
CA ASN A 51 -2.25 -16.86 -5.83
C ASN A 51 -1.93 -18.35 -6.11
N ALA A 52 -2.90 -19.08 -6.66
CA ALA A 52 -2.79 -20.52 -6.83
C ALA A 52 -1.58 -20.92 -7.71
N GLU A 53 -1.29 -20.16 -8.76
CA GLU A 53 -0.18 -20.40 -9.68
C GLU A 53 1.16 -20.29 -8.95
N ALA A 54 1.44 -19.13 -8.34
CA ALA A 54 2.68 -18.88 -7.62
C ALA A 54 2.85 -19.79 -6.39
N ARG A 55 1.73 -20.16 -5.73
CA ARG A 55 1.74 -21.08 -4.58
C ARG A 55 2.16 -22.50 -4.98
N ASN A 56 1.69 -22.98 -6.13
CA ASN A 56 1.96 -24.33 -6.62
C ASN A 56 3.33 -24.44 -7.32
N ASP A 57 3.96 -23.33 -7.71
CA ASP A 57 5.31 -23.34 -8.29
C ASP A 57 6.40 -23.48 -7.22
N SER A 58 7.05 -24.64 -7.18
CA SER A 58 8.14 -24.95 -6.26
C SER A 58 9.42 -24.15 -6.49
N LYS A 59 9.52 -23.35 -7.57
CA LYS A 59 10.63 -22.42 -7.83
C LYS A 59 10.40 -21.03 -7.24
N VAL A 60 9.16 -20.67 -6.93
CA VAL A 60 8.83 -19.37 -6.34
C VAL A 60 9.37 -19.30 -4.91
N ARG A 61 10.20 -18.29 -4.64
CA ARG A 61 10.89 -18.02 -3.36
C ARG A 61 10.60 -16.58 -2.92
N PRO A 62 10.54 -16.30 -1.60
CA PRO A 62 10.37 -14.94 -1.11
C PRO A 62 11.63 -14.09 -1.36
N PRO A 63 11.53 -12.74 -1.38
CA PRO A 63 10.30 -11.97 -1.19
C PRO A 63 9.39 -12.04 -2.43
N TYR A 64 8.11 -12.32 -2.21
CA TYR A 64 7.11 -12.41 -3.28
C TYR A 64 6.71 -11.03 -3.81
N SER A 65 6.44 -10.93 -5.12
CA SER A 65 5.94 -9.71 -5.75
C SER A 65 4.43 -9.57 -5.58
N SER A 66 3.92 -8.34 -5.66
CA SER A 66 2.47 -8.07 -5.65
C SER A 66 1.70 -8.85 -6.71
N SER A 67 2.29 -9.03 -7.90
CA SER A 67 1.69 -9.82 -8.99
C SER A 67 1.50 -11.30 -8.66
N GLN A 68 2.25 -11.83 -7.68
CA GLN A 68 2.14 -13.21 -7.22
C GLN A 68 1.10 -13.36 -6.10
N MET A 69 0.61 -12.26 -5.52
CA MET A 69 -0.29 -12.26 -4.37
C MET A 69 -1.77 -12.28 -4.80
N THR A 70 -2.63 -12.78 -3.92
CA THR A 70 -4.08 -12.66 -4.09
C THR A 70 -4.56 -11.25 -3.79
N GLU A 71 -5.63 -10.82 -4.45
CA GLU A 71 -6.28 -9.55 -4.15
C GLU A 71 -6.79 -9.50 -2.70
N THR A 72 -7.27 -10.62 -2.15
CA THR A 72 -7.69 -10.71 -0.74
C THR A 72 -6.53 -10.45 0.22
N ALA A 73 -5.34 -10.99 -0.04
CA ALA A 73 -4.17 -10.72 0.79
C ALA A 73 -3.76 -9.25 0.72
N LEU A 74 -3.72 -8.66 -0.47
CA LEU A 74 -3.44 -7.23 -0.66
C LEU A 74 -4.47 -6.35 0.05
N TYR A 75 -5.76 -6.67 -0.09
CA TYR A 75 -6.85 -5.96 0.59
C TYR A 75 -6.72 -6.03 2.11
N ASN A 76 -6.49 -7.22 2.66
CA ASN A 76 -6.31 -7.40 4.10
C ASN A 76 -5.13 -6.57 4.62
N GLU A 77 -4.02 -6.54 3.88
CA GLU A 77 -2.85 -5.75 4.26
C GLU A 77 -3.15 -4.25 4.25
N VAL A 78 -3.87 -3.75 3.23
CA VAL A 78 -4.30 -2.35 3.17
C VAL A 78 -5.15 -1.97 4.37
N MET A 79 -6.07 -2.85 4.79
CA MET A 79 -6.89 -2.64 5.98
C MET A 79 -6.09 -2.71 7.28
N LEU A 80 -5.07 -3.58 7.36
CA LEU A 80 -4.19 -3.67 8.52
C LEU A 80 -3.35 -2.40 8.68
N ILE A 81 -2.76 -1.90 7.60
CA ILE A 81 -2.03 -0.62 7.61
C ILE A 81 -2.94 0.50 8.08
N TRP A 82 -4.15 0.61 7.52
CA TRP A 82 -5.09 1.67 7.91
C TRP A 82 -5.53 1.57 9.37
N ARG A 83 -5.70 0.36 9.92
CA ARG A 83 -6.08 0.17 11.34
C ARG A 83 -4.95 0.48 12.31
N ASN A 84 -3.70 0.25 11.90
CA ASN A 84 -2.52 0.38 12.75
C ASN A 84 -1.73 1.67 12.49
N ALA A 85 -2.20 2.51 11.56
CA ALA A 85 -1.52 3.73 11.17
C ALA A 85 -1.33 4.67 12.37
N SER A 86 -0.22 5.41 12.36
CA SER A 86 -0.01 6.51 13.30
C SER A 86 -1.11 7.57 13.18
N PRO A 87 -1.42 8.34 14.24
CA PRO A 87 -2.38 9.45 14.16
C PRO A 87 -2.07 10.46 13.04
N GLU A 88 -0.79 10.63 12.70
CA GLU A 88 -0.34 11.52 11.62
C GLU A 88 -0.66 10.96 10.22
N THR A 89 -0.38 9.69 9.97
CA THR A 89 -0.63 9.05 8.66
C THR A 89 -2.10 8.71 8.47
N GLN A 90 -2.83 8.42 9.56
CA GLN A 90 -4.26 8.14 9.55
C GLN A 90 -5.07 9.27 8.91
N GLN A 91 -4.73 10.52 9.22
CA GLN A 91 -5.39 11.68 8.62
C GLN A 91 -5.21 11.70 7.11
N VAL A 92 -4.05 11.29 6.61
CA VAL A 92 -3.76 11.21 5.17
C VAL A 92 -4.56 10.07 4.55
N TYR A 93 -4.53 8.88 5.17
CA TYR A 93 -5.24 7.70 4.69
C TYR A 93 -6.75 7.88 4.66
N ASP A 94 -7.33 8.68 5.55
CA ASP A 94 -8.76 8.95 5.56
C ASP A 94 -9.25 9.63 4.28
N TYR A 95 -8.40 10.41 3.59
CA TYR A 95 -8.67 10.96 2.25
C TYR A 95 -8.52 9.93 1.13
N GLY A 96 -7.80 8.84 1.40
CA GLY A 96 -7.55 7.74 0.48
C GLY A 96 -8.69 6.74 0.37
N ARG A 97 -9.71 6.85 1.22
CA ARG A 97 -10.83 5.91 1.29
C ARG A 97 -11.64 5.90 -0.01
N THR A 98 -11.90 4.71 -0.50
CA THR A 98 -12.76 4.45 -1.66
C THR A 98 -13.74 3.35 -1.32
N HIS A 99 -14.99 3.48 -1.79
CA HIS A 99 -15.98 2.43 -1.69
C HIS A 99 -16.14 1.80 -3.07
N GLU A 100 -15.34 0.78 -3.36
CA GLU A 100 -15.45 0.03 -4.62
C GLU A 100 -16.24 -1.25 -4.38
N GLN A 101 -17.35 -1.42 -5.10
CA GLN A 101 -18.16 -2.64 -5.10
C GLN A 101 -18.63 -3.10 -3.69
N GLY A 102 -18.87 -2.14 -2.79
CA GLY A 102 -19.32 -2.41 -1.42
C GLY A 102 -18.19 -2.70 -0.41
N ASN A 103 -16.93 -2.75 -0.85
CA ASN A 103 -15.77 -2.90 0.02
C ASN A 103 -15.06 -1.56 0.24
N VAL A 104 -14.60 -1.33 1.47
CA VAL A 104 -13.79 -0.16 1.82
C VAL A 104 -12.35 -0.45 1.44
N ASP A 105 -11.79 0.39 0.59
CA ASP A 105 -10.40 0.29 0.15
C ASP A 105 -9.68 1.63 0.36
N ASN A 106 -8.36 1.65 0.22
CA ASN A 106 -7.54 2.84 0.38
C ASN A 106 -6.50 2.98 -0.73
N TRP A 107 -6.73 3.91 -1.66
CA TRP A 107 -5.85 4.07 -2.81
C TRP A 107 -4.47 4.62 -2.42
N ILE A 108 -4.38 5.41 -1.35
CA ILE A 108 -3.12 5.99 -0.87
C ILE A 108 -2.22 4.88 -0.34
N ILE A 109 -2.76 4.03 0.54
CA ILE A 109 -2.03 2.89 1.10
C ILE A 109 -1.59 1.93 0.00
N ARG A 110 -2.47 1.60 -0.94
CA ARG A 110 -2.12 0.77 -2.10
C ARG A 110 -1.00 1.36 -2.95
N TRP A 111 -0.96 2.69 -3.06
CA TRP A 111 0.07 3.37 -3.82
C TRP A 111 1.43 3.31 -3.11
N VAL A 112 1.47 3.52 -1.79
CA VAL A 112 2.75 3.48 -1.05
C VAL A 112 3.28 2.06 -0.80
N LEU A 113 2.43 1.04 -0.90
CA LEU A 113 2.81 -0.36 -0.71
C LEU A 113 3.76 -0.91 -1.79
N TRP A 114 3.78 -0.32 -3.00
CA TRP A 114 4.52 -0.85 -4.15
C TRP A 114 5.30 0.19 -4.93
#